data_AF-A0A4R5M7E1-F1
#
_entry.id   AF-A0A4R5M7E1-F1
#
_cell.length_a   1.000
_cell.length_b   1.000
_cell.length_c   1.000
_cell.angle_alpha   90.00
_cell.angle_beta   90.00
_cell.angle_gamma   90.00
#
_symmetry.space_group_name_H-M   'P 1'
#
loop_
_entity.id
_entity.type
_entity.pdbx_description
1 polymer ?
#
loop_
_entity_poly.entity_id
_entity_poly.type
_entity_poly.pdbx_seq_one_letter_code
_entity_poly.pdbx_strand_id
1 'polypeptide(L)'
;MHQKLTWLLIAIAIAGFAMAEIISKRYRDTVHATSNDTKLELLMSLSLLVFTQPLIVLVTDALCQRFAPHLRNAWSTLPWWAMTGILLVGDDMMQYWWHRISHSALLWPLHRAHHSASYMSIRVTYRNNFFYYLMMPGLWVGAVTLYLGFGTVYAAYVVVKLVVILGAHCAWAWDAPLYRIRALHPLMWIVERTLSTPATHRAHHAITNVDGIGHYKGNFGNLLFFWDVLFGTAHITRQYPEEVGLRDDQLFGAERWNHQMFYPLCQSSREYSALKFGGQIYSDESAVEMSLDGAADSAR
;
A
#
# COMPACT_ATOMS: atom_id res chain seq x y z
N MET A 1 7.97 -20.77 -15.28
CA MET A 1 7.36 -21.18 -13.99
C MET A 1 5.95 -21.67 -14.25
N HIS A 2 5.58 -22.88 -13.80
CA HIS A 2 4.20 -23.35 -13.98
C HIS A 2 3.23 -22.49 -13.17
N GLN A 3 2.09 -22.11 -13.76
CA GLN A 3 1.06 -21.28 -13.10
C GLN A 3 0.65 -21.83 -11.73
N LYS A 4 0.54 -23.16 -11.59
CA LYS A 4 0.27 -23.84 -10.31
C LYS A 4 1.33 -23.55 -9.25
N LEU A 5 2.61 -23.53 -9.63
CA LEU A 5 3.71 -23.21 -8.73
C LEU A 5 3.65 -21.75 -8.27
N THR A 6 3.33 -20.80 -9.16
CA THR A 6 3.13 -19.39 -8.79
C THR A 6 2.07 -19.25 -7.70
N TRP A 7 0.89 -19.85 -7.90
CA TRP A 7 -0.19 -19.77 -6.93
C TRP A 7 0.16 -20.45 -5.61
N LEU A 8 0.87 -21.58 -5.66
CA LEU A 8 1.37 -22.26 -4.47
C LEU A 8 2.34 -21.36 -3.69
N LEU A 9 3.30 -20.70 -4.35
CA LEU A 9 4.25 -19.80 -3.70
C LEU A 9 3.56 -18.58 -3.07
N ILE A 10 2.57 -17.99 -3.76
CA ILE A 10 1.76 -16.90 -3.22
C ILE A 10 0.97 -17.36 -1.99
N ALA A 11 0.32 -18.53 -2.06
CA ALA A 11 -0.42 -19.09 -0.94
C ALA A 11 0.50 -19.38 0.26
N ILE A 12 1.70 -19.92 0.02
CA ILE A 12 2.72 -20.14 1.07
C ILE A 12 3.16 -18.81 1.68
N ALA A 13 3.39 -17.76 0.88
CA ALA A 13 3.77 -16.45 1.41
C ALA A 13 2.67 -15.86 2.32
N ILE A 14 1.42 -15.85 1.86
CA ILE A 14 0.27 -15.36 2.64
C ILE A 14 0.12 -16.18 3.93
N ALA A 15 0.09 -17.51 3.83
CA ALA A 15 -0.04 -18.39 4.99
C ALA A 15 1.14 -18.24 5.95
N GLY A 16 2.37 -18.10 5.44
CA GLY A 16 3.57 -17.91 6.23
C GLY A 16 3.51 -16.65 7.08
N PHE A 17 3.18 -15.50 6.50
CA PHE A 17 3.02 -14.26 7.26
C PHE A 17 1.82 -14.31 8.20
N ALA A 18 0.69 -14.90 7.80
CA ALA A 18 -0.47 -15.09 8.68
C ALA A 18 -0.10 -15.91 9.93
N MET A 19 0.57 -17.04 9.74
CA MET A 19 1.08 -17.87 10.83
C MET A 19 2.09 -17.11 11.68
N ALA A 20 2.98 -16.32 11.08
CA ALA A 20 3.93 -15.51 11.84
C ALA A 20 3.24 -14.47 12.73
N GLU A 21 2.19 -13.79 12.26
CA GLU A 21 1.40 -12.87 13.07
C GLU A 21 0.69 -13.58 14.25
N ILE A 22 0.22 -14.81 14.04
CA ILE A 22 -0.44 -15.63 15.07
C ILE A 22 0.57 -16.17 16.09
N ILE A 23 1.65 -16.80 15.63
CA ILE A 23 2.68 -17.43 16.48
C ILE A 23 3.41 -16.38 17.31
N SER A 24 3.70 -15.21 16.72
CA SER A 24 4.30 -14.08 17.45
C SER A 24 3.33 -13.40 18.41
N LYS A 25 2.05 -13.81 18.44
CA LYS A 25 0.93 -13.20 19.19
C LYS A 25 0.60 -11.76 18.81
N ARG A 26 1.34 -11.16 17.87
CA ARG A 26 1.14 -9.79 17.41
C ARG A 26 -0.25 -9.56 16.84
N TYR A 27 -0.82 -10.54 16.14
CA TYR A 27 -2.21 -10.42 15.67
C TYR A 27 -3.17 -10.19 16.84
N ARG A 28 -3.10 -11.04 17.87
CA ARG A 28 -3.95 -10.93 19.06
C ARG A 28 -3.74 -9.61 19.79
N ASP A 29 -2.49 -9.19 19.93
CA ASP A 29 -2.10 -8.10 20.82
C ASP A 29 -2.22 -6.72 20.16
N THR A 30 -2.26 -6.64 18.83
CA THR A 30 -2.20 -5.34 18.11
C THR A 30 -3.28 -5.14 17.05
N VAL A 31 -3.98 -6.21 16.61
CA VAL A 31 -4.98 -6.12 15.53
C VAL A 31 -6.38 -6.11 16.13
N HIS A 32 -6.96 -4.91 16.24
CA HIS A 32 -8.32 -4.70 16.75
C HIS A 32 -9.28 -4.26 15.64
N ALA A 33 -9.50 -5.16 14.66
CA ALA A 33 -10.34 -4.89 13.50
C ALA A 33 -11.85 -4.89 13.84
N THR A 34 -12.58 -3.89 13.36
CA THR A 34 -14.04 -3.85 13.45
C THR A 34 -14.71 -4.69 12.35
N SER A 35 -16.04 -4.86 12.44
CA SER A 35 -16.83 -5.45 11.34
C SER A 35 -16.75 -4.60 10.06
N ASN A 36 -16.65 -3.27 10.19
CA ASN A 36 -16.50 -2.36 9.07
C ASN A 36 -15.14 -2.56 8.37
N ASP A 37 -14.06 -2.71 9.14
CA ASP A 37 -12.73 -3.01 8.61
C ASP A 37 -12.71 -4.35 7.86
N THR A 38 -13.29 -5.38 8.47
CA THR A 38 -13.33 -6.72 7.88
C THR A 38 -14.10 -6.74 6.55
N LYS A 39 -15.23 -6.02 6.47
CA LYS A 39 -15.97 -5.86 5.20
C LYS A 39 -15.14 -5.12 4.16
N LEU A 40 -14.50 -4.03 4.57
CA LEU A 40 -13.69 -3.20 3.68
C LEU A 40 -12.53 -4.01 3.07
N GLU A 41 -11.74 -4.67 3.91
CA GLU A 41 -10.60 -5.49 3.49
C GLU A 41 -11.02 -6.64 2.56
N LEU A 42 -12.09 -7.36 2.92
CA LEU A 42 -12.58 -8.48 2.12
C LEU A 42 -13.10 -8.01 0.76
N LEU A 43 -13.98 -7.00 0.75
CA LEU A 43 -14.61 -6.51 -0.47
C LEU A 43 -13.60 -5.84 -1.40
N MET A 44 -12.63 -5.07 -0.87
CA MET A 44 -11.56 -4.47 -1.67
C MET A 44 -10.62 -5.53 -2.26
N SER A 45 -10.22 -6.53 -1.46
CA SER A 45 -9.37 -7.62 -1.94
C SER A 45 -10.06 -8.44 -3.03
N LEU A 46 -11.33 -8.79 -2.83
CA LEU A 46 -12.13 -9.49 -3.84
C LEU A 46 -12.32 -8.62 -5.09
N SER A 47 -12.60 -7.33 -4.92
CA SER A 47 -12.75 -6.40 -6.04
C SER A 47 -11.49 -6.34 -6.88
N LEU A 48 -10.32 -6.21 -6.26
CA LEU A 48 -9.04 -6.21 -6.95
C LEU A 48 -8.78 -7.52 -7.72
N LEU A 49 -8.86 -8.65 -7.02
CA LEU A 49 -8.41 -9.95 -7.56
C LEU A 49 -9.40 -10.58 -8.54
N VAL A 50 -10.71 -10.40 -8.31
CA VAL A 50 -11.78 -11.02 -9.10
C VAL A 50 -12.26 -10.11 -10.23
N PHE A 51 -12.20 -8.79 -10.04
CA PHE A 51 -12.74 -7.84 -11.01
C PHE A 51 -11.66 -6.96 -11.65
N THR A 52 -10.96 -6.13 -10.87
CA THR A 52 -10.07 -5.10 -11.43
C THR A 52 -8.89 -5.68 -12.21
N GLN A 53 -8.16 -6.64 -11.66
CA GLN A 53 -7.02 -7.25 -12.37
C GLN A 53 -7.46 -8.02 -13.63
N PRO A 54 -8.46 -8.92 -13.59
CA PRO A 54 -8.94 -9.58 -14.80
C PRO A 54 -9.46 -8.58 -15.85
N LEU A 55 -10.19 -7.53 -15.44
CA LEU A 55 -10.65 -6.49 -16.33
C LEU A 55 -9.48 -5.79 -17.03
N ILE A 56 -8.47 -5.35 -16.28
CA ILE A 56 -7.28 -4.68 -16.83
C ILE A 56 -6.55 -5.59 -17.82
N VAL A 57 -6.36 -6.87 -17.49
CA VAL A 57 -5.70 -7.83 -18.38
C VAL A 57 -6.49 -8.03 -19.67
N LEU A 58 -7.81 -8.26 -19.58
CA LEU A 58 -8.67 -8.48 -20.73
C LEU A 58 -8.76 -7.24 -21.63
N VAL A 59 -8.94 -6.06 -21.04
CA VAL A 59 -9.00 -4.79 -21.77
C VAL A 59 -7.66 -4.50 -22.44
N THR A 60 -6.55 -4.67 -21.72
CA THR A 60 -5.21 -4.45 -22.26
C THR A 60 -4.93 -5.40 -23.42
N ASP A 61 -5.21 -6.69 -23.25
CA ASP A 61 -5.02 -7.69 -24.31
C ASP A 61 -5.88 -7.38 -25.55
N ALA A 62 -7.16 -7.01 -25.37
CA ALA A 62 -8.02 -6.61 -26.48
C ALA A 62 -7.51 -5.36 -27.23
N LEU A 63 -7.06 -4.33 -26.50
CA LEU A 63 -6.49 -3.12 -27.07
C LEU A 63 -5.18 -3.42 -27.82
N CYS A 64 -4.27 -4.18 -27.21
CA CYS A 64 -3.00 -4.58 -27.84
C CYS A 64 -3.24 -5.42 -29.09
N GLN A 65 -4.18 -6.37 -29.07
CA GLN A 65 -4.56 -7.13 -30.27
C GLN A 65 -5.14 -6.25 -31.37
N ARG A 66 -5.95 -5.24 -31.02
CA ARG A 66 -6.59 -4.36 -32.01
C ARG A 66 -5.60 -3.40 -32.67
N PHE A 67 -4.67 -2.84 -31.90
CA PHE A 67 -3.81 -1.73 -32.34
C PHE A 67 -2.36 -2.12 -32.57
N ALA A 68 -1.85 -3.16 -31.91
CA ALA A 68 -0.46 -3.59 -31.98
C ALA A 68 -0.29 -5.13 -31.99
N PRO A 69 -1.00 -5.88 -32.86
CA PRO A 69 -0.97 -7.34 -32.87
C PRO A 69 0.43 -7.93 -33.11
N HIS A 70 1.27 -7.21 -33.86
CA HIS A 70 2.65 -7.58 -34.17
C HIS A 70 3.59 -7.55 -32.96
N LEU A 71 3.18 -6.91 -31.85
CA LEU A 71 3.99 -6.86 -30.62
C LEU A 71 3.78 -8.06 -29.70
N ARG A 72 2.85 -8.96 -30.02
CA ARG A 72 2.57 -10.12 -29.15
C ARG A 72 3.81 -10.99 -29.01
N ASN A 73 4.23 -11.24 -27.77
CA ASN A 73 5.47 -11.95 -27.44
C ASN A 73 6.76 -11.34 -28.05
N ALA A 74 6.73 -10.10 -28.54
CA ALA A 74 7.87 -9.48 -29.22
C ALA A 74 9.11 -9.36 -28.31
N TRP A 75 8.92 -9.34 -26.99
CA TRP A 75 10.00 -9.24 -26.01
C TRP A 75 10.22 -10.55 -25.24
N SER A 76 9.61 -11.66 -25.67
CA SER A 76 9.72 -12.97 -25.00
C SER A 76 11.14 -13.55 -24.95
N THR A 77 12.04 -13.08 -25.82
CA THR A 77 13.44 -13.51 -25.89
C THR A 77 14.41 -12.61 -25.12
N LEU A 78 13.92 -11.52 -24.50
CA LEU A 78 14.77 -10.70 -23.64
C LEU A 78 15.34 -11.54 -22.49
N PRO A 79 16.59 -11.30 -22.08
CA PRO A 79 17.13 -11.98 -20.91
C PRO A 79 16.34 -11.58 -19.67
N TRP A 80 16.21 -12.50 -18.71
CA TRP A 80 15.35 -12.32 -17.53
C TRP A 80 15.66 -11.04 -16.74
N TRP A 81 16.94 -10.64 -16.65
CA TRP A 81 17.34 -9.44 -15.92
C TRP A 81 16.85 -8.15 -16.60
N ALA A 82 16.75 -8.13 -17.94
CA ALA A 82 16.21 -6.99 -18.67
C ALA A 82 14.69 -6.89 -18.47
N MET A 83 13.99 -8.03 -18.52
CA MET A 83 12.57 -8.10 -18.19
C MET A 83 12.31 -7.64 -16.75
N THR A 84 13.11 -8.09 -15.78
CA THR A 84 13.01 -7.65 -14.39
C THR A 84 13.27 -6.14 -14.26
N GLY A 85 14.29 -5.59 -14.93
CA GLY A 85 14.55 -4.15 -14.93
C GLY A 85 13.37 -3.34 -15.47
N ILE A 86 12.74 -3.80 -16.56
CA ILE A 86 11.53 -3.19 -17.12
C ILE A 86 10.37 -3.26 -16.11
N LEU A 87 10.20 -4.36 -15.37
CA LEU A 87 9.17 -4.47 -14.34
C LEU A 87 9.45 -3.57 -13.13
N LEU A 88 10.70 -3.46 -12.69
CA LEU A 88 11.07 -2.57 -11.58
C LEU A 88 10.79 -1.10 -11.91
N VAL A 89 11.04 -0.68 -13.16
CA VAL A 89 10.77 0.71 -13.58
C VAL A 89 9.29 0.90 -13.93
N GLY A 90 8.72 0.02 -14.74
CA GLY A 90 7.38 0.16 -15.30
C GLY A 90 6.25 -0.20 -14.33
N ASP A 91 6.48 -1.13 -13.40
CA ASP A 91 5.49 -1.52 -12.39
C ASP A 91 5.84 -0.96 -10.99
N ASP A 92 7.04 -1.23 -10.45
CA ASP A 92 7.34 -0.82 -9.07
C ASP A 92 7.58 0.69 -8.91
N MET A 93 8.41 1.32 -9.76
CA MET A 93 8.64 2.76 -9.68
C MET A 93 7.39 3.57 -10.05
N MET A 94 6.61 3.12 -11.04
CA MET A 94 5.31 3.75 -11.32
C MET A 94 4.35 3.62 -10.13
N GLN A 95 4.38 2.49 -9.41
CA GLN A 95 3.62 2.34 -8.19
C GLN A 95 4.11 3.28 -7.07
N TYR A 96 5.42 3.49 -6.94
CA TYR A 96 5.96 4.50 -6.02
C TYR A 96 5.40 5.90 -6.32
N TRP A 97 5.39 6.31 -7.59
CA TRP A 97 4.84 7.63 -7.97
C TRP A 97 3.33 7.70 -7.78
N TRP A 98 2.60 6.63 -8.13
CA TRP A 98 1.16 6.57 -7.89
C TRP A 98 0.85 6.71 -6.40
N HIS A 99 1.60 6.00 -5.54
CA HIS A 99 1.48 6.09 -4.10
C HIS A 99 1.78 7.51 -3.60
N ARG A 100 2.90 8.12 -4.03
CA ARG A 100 3.28 9.48 -3.66
C ARG A 100 2.26 10.54 -4.08
N ILE A 101 1.78 10.52 -5.31
CA ILE A 101 0.77 11.49 -5.79
C ILE A 101 -0.58 11.23 -5.12
N SER A 102 -0.87 9.98 -4.71
CA SER A 102 -2.05 9.66 -3.92
C SER A 102 -2.05 10.28 -2.52
N HIS A 103 -0.93 10.82 -2.05
CA HIS A 103 -0.86 11.65 -0.84
C HIS A 103 -1.09 13.14 -1.09
N SER A 104 -1.52 13.52 -2.30
CA SER A 104 -2.02 14.88 -2.59
C SER A 104 -3.49 15.02 -2.23
N ALA A 105 -3.96 16.25 -1.95
CA ALA A 105 -5.35 16.52 -1.58
C ALA A 105 -6.39 15.96 -2.57
N LEU A 106 -6.06 15.94 -3.88
CA LEU A 106 -6.95 15.46 -4.93
C LEU A 106 -7.13 13.93 -4.91
N LEU A 107 -6.04 13.18 -4.72
CA LEU A 107 -6.04 11.72 -4.84
C LEU A 107 -6.07 11.01 -3.47
N TRP A 108 -5.82 11.73 -2.39
CA TRP A 108 -5.91 11.22 -1.02
C TRP A 108 -7.22 10.50 -0.73
N PRO A 109 -8.40 10.95 -1.18
CA PRO A 109 -9.64 10.20 -0.97
C PRO A 109 -9.60 8.75 -1.49
N LEU A 110 -8.80 8.47 -2.53
CA LEU A 110 -8.66 7.13 -3.10
C LEU A 110 -7.71 6.23 -2.28
N HIS A 111 -6.74 6.83 -1.59
CA HIS A 111 -5.71 6.09 -0.86
C HIS A 111 -5.91 6.10 0.67
N ARG A 112 -6.70 7.05 1.19
CA ARG A 112 -7.06 7.18 2.61
C ARG A 112 -7.50 5.86 3.25
N ALA A 113 -8.25 5.03 2.50
CA ALA A 113 -8.74 3.75 3.00
C ALA A 113 -7.61 2.83 3.49
N HIS A 114 -6.42 2.95 2.89
CA HIS A 114 -5.24 2.19 3.28
C HIS A 114 -4.70 2.66 4.63
N HIS A 115 -4.65 3.98 4.83
CA HIS A 115 -4.21 4.58 6.08
C HIS A 115 -5.24 4.55 7.20
N SER A 116 -6.52 4.29 6.92
CA SER A 116 -7.58 4.32 7.95
C SER A 116 -7.51 3.17 8.95
N ALA A 117 -6.72 2.12 8.68
CA ALA A 117 -6.52 1.04 9.64
C ALA A 117 -5.65 1.50 10.83
N SER A 118 -6.17 1.36 12.05
CA SER A 118 -5.45 1.67 13.29
C SER A 118 -4.51 0.56 13.76
N TYR A 119 -4.16 -0.38 12.86
CA TYR A 119 -3.29 -1.52 13.10
C TYR A 119 -2.57 -1.90 11.82
N MET A 120 -1.44 -2.60 11.95
CA MET A 120 -0.75 -3.24 10.84
C MET A 120 -1.00 -4.74 10.82
N SER A 121 -1.32 -5.28 9.65
CA SER A 121 -1.43 -6.71 9.39
C SER A 121 -1.40 -6.95 7.89
N ILE A 122 -1.05 -8.17 7.47
CA ILE A 122 -1.23 -8.58 6.06
C ILE A 122 -2.65 -8.36 5.52
N ARG A 123 -3.65 -8.25 6.41
CA ARG A 123 -5.05 -7.94 6.05
C ARG A 123 -5.22 -6.58 5.37
N VAL A 124 -4.38 -5.60 5.71
CA VAL A 124 -4.51 -4.22 5.18
C VAL A 124 -3.80 -4.03 3.83
N THR A 125 -3.04 -5.03 3.37
CA THR A 125 -2.22 -4.99 2.14
C THR A 125 -3.00 -4.50 0.93
N TYR A 126 -4.25 -4.93 0.78
CA TYR A 126 -5.08 -4.58 -0.38
C TYR A 126 -6.20 -3.58 -0.08
N ARG A 127 -6.18 -2.91 1.07
CA ARG A 127 -7.22 -1.98 1.53
C ARG A 127 -7.13 -0.62 0.83
N ASN A 128 -7.37 -0.55 -0.48
CA ASN A 128 -7.46 0.71 -1.23
C ASN A 128 -8.79 0.82 -1.99
N ASN A 129 -9.19 2.06 -2.30
CA ASN A 129 -10.39 2.36 -3.09
C ASN A 129 -10.40 1.62 -4.44
N PHE A 130 -11.60 1.29 -4.95
CA PHE A 130 -11.75 0.63 -6.25
C PHE A 130 -11.05 1.36 -7.39
N PHE A 131 -11.24 2.68 -7.46
CA PHE A 131 -10.64 3.54 -8.49
C PHE A 131 -9.14 3.72 -8.30
N TYR A 132 -8.63 3.61 -7.07
CA TYR A 132 -7.18 3.60 -6.83
C TYR A 132 -6.52 2.48 -7.63
N TYR A 133 -7.05 1.26 -7.56
CA TYR A 133 -6.50 0.13 -8.32
C TYR A 133 -6.81 0.23 -9.81
N LEU A 134 -8.00 0.66 -10.20
CA LEU A 134 -8.34 0.80 -11.61
C LEU A 134 -7.40 1.77 -12.33
N MET A 135 -6.97 2.84 -11.65
CA MET A 135 -6.10 3.88 -12.20
C MET A 135 -4.62 3.63 -11.92
N MET A 136 -4.25 2.60 -11.16
CA MET A 136 -2.88 2.27 -10.79
C MET A 136 -2.05 1.88 -12.03
N PRO A 137 -1.09 2.71 -12.49
CA PRO A 137 -0.41 2.48 -13.77
C PRO A 137 0.38 1.17 -13.81
N GLY A 138 0.93 0.73 -12.67
CA GLY A 138 1.69 -0.52 -12.59
C GLY A 138 0.88 -1.76 -13.00
N LEU A 139 -0.42 -1.81 -12.69
CA LEU A 139 -1.28 -2.93 -13.12
C LEU A 139 -1.45 -2.98 -14.64
N TRP A 140 -1.59 -1.82 -15.28
CA TRP A 140 -1.70 -1.71 -16.74
C TRP A 140 -0.38 -2.05 -17.43
N VAL A 141 0.75 -1.54 -16.92
CA VAL A 141 2.07 -1.90 -17.43
C VAL A 141 2.31 -3.41 -17.27
N GLY A 142 1.97 -3.99 -16.11
CA GLY A 142 2.03 -5.42 -15.88
C GLY A 142 1.25 -6.21 -16.94
N ALA A 143 0.00 -5.84 -17.23
CA ALA A 143 -0.80 -6.45 -18.28
C ALA A 143 -0.17 -6.31 -19.68
N VAL A 144 0.41 -5.16 -20.01
CA VAL A 144 1.16 -4.97 -21.26
C VAL A 144 2.39 -5.88 -21.32
N THR A 145 3.15 -6.00 -20.23
CA THR A 145 4.34 -6.89 -20.22
C THR A 145 3.95 -8.36 -20.41
N LEU A 146 2.80 -8.79 -19.89
CA LEU A 146 2.26 -10.13 -20.15
C LEU A 146 1.98 -10.33 -21.64
N TYR A 147 1.38 -9.35 -22.31
CA TYR A 147 1.16 -9.37 -23.77
C TYR A 147 2.47 -9.44 -24.56
N LEU A 148 3.50 -8.73 -24.10
CA LEU A 148 4.83 -8.70 -24.70
C LEU A 148 5.66 -9.97 -24.43
N GLY A 149 5.16 -10.90 -23.62
CA GLY A 149 5.74 -12.24 -23.43
C GLY A 149 6.50 -12.45 -22.11
N PHE A 150 6.29 -11.63 -21.08
CA PHE A 150 7.05 -11.71 -19.82
C PHE A 150 6.59 -12.84 -18.88
N GLY A 151 5.62 -13.68 -19.28
CA GLY A 151 4.83 -14.53 -18.39
C GLY A 151 5.59 -15.24 -17.26
N THR A 152 6.71 -15.91 -17.55
CA THR A 152 7.51 -16.58 -16.48
C THR A 152 8.22 -15.60 -15.56
N VAL A 153 8.83 -14.54 -16.09
CA VAL A 153 9.54 -13.54 -15.28
C VAL A 153 8.56 -12.70 -14.48
N TYR A 154 7.45 -12.29 -15.08
CA TYR A 154 6.36 -11.60 -14.39
C TYR A 154 5.83 -12.41 -13.21
N ALA A 155 5.61 -13.72 -13.40
CA ALA A 155 5.14 -14.59 -12.32
C ALA A 155 6.14 -14.67 -11.15
N ALA A 156 7.44 -14.81 -11.42
CA ALA A 156 8.47 -14.82 -10.38
C ALA A 156 8.57 -13.45 -9.68
N TYR A 157 8.52 -12.38 -10.46
CA TYR A 157 8.50 -11.00 -9.98
C TYR A 157 7.33 -10.73 -9.02
N VAL A 158 6.10 -11.13 -9.39
CA VAL A 158 4.92 -10.97 -8.52
C VAL A 158 5.07 -11.73 -7.20
N VAL A 159 5.64 -12.94 -7.20
CA VAL A 159 5.91 -13.67 -5.96
C VAL A 159 6.85 -12.89 -5.05
N VAL A 160 7.98 -12.39 -5.57
CA VAL A 160 8.94 -11.60 -4.80
C VAL A 160 8.31 -10.31 -4.30
N LYS A 161 7.60 -9.59 -5.17
CA LYS A 161 6.86 -8.37 -4.83
C LYS A 161 5.91 -8.64 -3.67
N LEU A 162 5.08 -9.67 -3.75
CA LEU A 162 4.13 -10.00 -2.70
C LEU A 162 4.78 -10.39 -1.38
N VAL A 163 5.90 -11.13 -1.41
CA VAL A 163 6.63 -11.46 -0.17
C VAL A 163 7.11 -10.20 0.54
N VAL A 164 7.68 -9.24 -0.18
CA VAL A 164 8.17 -7.98 0.41
C VAL A 164 7.01 -7.12 0.92
N ILE A 165 5.94 -6.97 0.12
CA ILE A 165 4.77 -6.18 0.49
C ILE A 165 4.10 -6.77 1.74
N LEU A 166 3.81 -8.09 1.76
CA LEU A 166 3.23 -8.75 2.94
C LEU A 166 4.16 -8.60 4.15
N GLY A 167 5.48 -8.73 3.94
CA GLY A 167 6.47 -8.53 4.98
C GLY A 167 6.45 -7.12 5.55
N ALA A 168 6.30 -6.08 4.74
CA ALA A 168 6.24 -4.70 5.19
C ALA A 168 4.95 -4.37 5.96
N HIS A 169 3.82 -4.99 5.59
CA HIS A 169 2.51 -4.74 6.21
C HIS A 169 2.26 -5.59 7.46
N CYS A 170 3.03 -6.66 7.68
CA CYS A 170 2.72 -7.63 8.73
C CYS A 170 2.83 -7.06 10.16
N ALA A 171 2.03 -7.62 11.07
CA ALA A 171 2.05 -7.27 12.49
C ALA A 171 3.35 -7.71 13.21
N TRP A 172 4.04 -8.74 12.71
CA TRP A 172 5.18 -9.41 13.34
C TRP A 172 6.46 -8.55 13.45
N ALA A 173 6.61 -7.46 12.68
CA ALA A 173 7.78 -6.57 12.73
C ALA A 173 9.12 -7.34 12.74
N TRP A 174 9.30 -8.22 11.74
CA TRP A 174 10.41 -9.17 11.66
C TRP A 174 11.80 -8.53 11.61
N ASP A 175 11.89 -7.26 11.23
CA ASP A 175 13.12 -6.47 11.17
C ASP A 175 13.60 -6.00 12.56
N ALA A 176 12.70 -5.86 13.53
CA ALA A 176 13.00 -5.41 14.90
C ALA A 176 14.08 -6.24 15.60
N PRO A 177 14.00 -7.59 15.66
CA PRO A 177 15.05 -8.40 16.27
C PRO A 177 16.37 -8.33 15.48
N LEU A 178 16.32 -8.15 14.15
CA LEU A 178 17.51 -8.12 13.31
C LEU A 178 18.34 -6.86 13.55
N TYR A 179 17.70 -5.70 13.78
CA TYR A 179 18.40 -4.47 14.14
C TYR A 179 19.17 -4.56 15.47
N ARG A 180 18.76 -5.46 16.39
CA ARG A 180 19.43 -5.67 17.68
C ARG A 180 20.70 -6.52 17.58
N ILE A 181 20.86 -7.29 16.51
CA ILE A 181 22.01 -8.18 16.30
C ILE A 181 23.10 -7.39 15.57
N ARG A 182 24.16 -6.99 16.29
CA ARG A 182 25.27 -6.18 15.74
C ARG A 182 25.91 -6.79 14.48
N ALA A 183 26.03 -8.12 14.42
CA ALA A 183 26.60 -8.81 13.25
C ALA A 183 25.76 -8.63 11.98
N LEU A 184 24.45 -8.35 12.10
CA LEU A 184 23.55 -8.14 10.96
C LEU A 184 23.46 -6.68 10.53
N HIS A 185 24.13 -5.74 11.20
CA HIS A 185 24.06 -4.31 10.88
C HIS A 185 24.43 -3.99 9.43
N PRO A 186 25.49 -4.55 8.81
CA PRO A 186 25.80 -4.29 7.41
C PRO A 186 24.70 -4.78 6.47
N LEU A 187 24.12 -5.95 6.75
CA LEU A 187 23.02 -6.50 5.96
C LEU A 187 21.77 -5.64 6.09
N MET A 188 21.38 -5.30 7.33
CA MET A 188 20.20 -4.48 7.59
C MET A 188 20.33 -3.07 7.02
N TRP A 189 21.54 -2.51 6.96
CA TRP A 189 21.79 -1.23 6.29
C TRP A 189 21.43 -1.27 4.79
N ILE A 190 21.67 -2.39 4.13
CA ILE A 190 21.28 -2.62 2.72
C ILE A 190 19.77 -2.82 2.63
N VAL A 191 19.22 -3.72 3.45
CA VAL A 191 17.79 -4.07 3.42
C VAL A 191 16.92 -2.84 3.62
N GLU A 192 17.18 -2.02 4.64
CA GLU A 192 16.38 -0.84 4.97
C GLU A 192 16.49 0.31 3.94
N ARG A 193 17.42 0.20 2.96
CA ARG A 193 17.59 1.15 1.86
C ARG A 193 17.17 0.60 0.50
N THR A 194 16.80 -0.67 0.43
CA THR A 194 16.48 -1.35 -0.83
C THR A 194 15.09 -1.93 -0.84
N LEU A 195 14.63 -2.53 0.26
CA LEU A 195 13.33 -3.19 0.38
C LEU A 195 12.45 -2.48 1.40
N SER A 196 11.15 -2.47 1.16
CA SER A 196 10.20 -2.01 2.17
C SER A 196 10.18 -2.97 3.36
N THR A 197 10.25 -2.40 4.56
CA THR A 197 10.33 -3.14 5.83
C THR A 197 9.16 -2.73 6.74
N PRO A 198 8.84 -3.52 7.78
CA PRO A 198 7.88 -3.10 8.79
C PRO A 198 8.20 -1.74 9.40
N ALA A 199 9.48 -1.42 9.67
CA ALA A 199 9.84 -0.12 10.23
C ALA A 199 9.53 1.04 9.26
N THR A 200 9.98 0.94 8.01
CA THR A 200 9.79 2.02 7.02
C THR A 200 8.31 2.23 6.68
N HIS A 201 7.55 1.14 6.53
CA HIS A 201 6.14 1.20 6.20
C HIS A 201 5.27 1.63 7.39
N ARG A 202 5.60 1.25 8.64
CA ARG A 202 4.88 1.79 9.80
C ARG A 202 5.11 3.29 9.98
N ALA A 203 6.34 3.76 9.77
CA ALA A 203 6.60 5.20 9.76
C ALA A 203 5.70 5.93 8.73
N HIS A 204 5.50 5.35 7.54
CA HIS A 204 4.55 5.88 6.55
C HIS A 204 3.09 5.91 7.06
N HIS A 205 2.68 4.92 7.83
CA HIS A 205 1.32 4.84 8.39
C HIS A 205 1.14 5.57 9.73
N ALA A 206 2.18 6.23 10.23
CA ALA A 206 2.15 6.90 11.52
C ALA A 206 1.07 7.99 11.56
N ILE A 207 0.40 8.12 12.70
CA ILE A 207 -0.62 9.16 12.89
C ILE A 207 -0.02 10.57 13.03
N THR A 208 1.28 10.65 13.36
CA THR A 208 2.01 11.91 13.57
C THR A 208 3.47 11.76 13.15
N ASN A 209 4.11 12.88 12.82
CA ASN A 209 5.56 12.98 12.63
C ASN A 209 6.27 13.62 13.84
N VAL A 210 5.53 14.10 14.84
CA VAL A 210 6.07 14.85 15.99
C VAL A 210 6.99 13.98 16.86
N ASP A 211 6.77 12.67 16.88
CA ASP A 211 7.60 11.70 17.58
C ASP A 211 8.99 11.50 16.95
N GLY A 212 9.23 12.04 15.75
CA GLY A 212 10.45 11.83 14.96
C GLY A 212 10.58 10.42 14.37
N ILE A 213 9.59 9.55 14.57
CA ILE A 213 9.52 8.18 14.07
C ILE A 213 8.66 8.13 12.81
N GLY A 214 7.51 8.80 12.83
CA GLY A 214 6.57 8.86 11.71
C GLY A 214 7.08 9.65 10.51
N HIS A 215 6.57 9.28 9.34
CA HIS A 215 6.80 9.97 8.07
C HIS A 215 5.64 9.78 7.09
N TYR A 216 4.43 10.21 7.45
CA TYR A 216 3.22 9.95 6.68
C TYR A 216 3.12 10.65 5.31
N LYS A 217 4.08 11.53 4.97
CA LYS A 217 4.24 12.16 3.65
C LYS A 217 5.53 11.73 2.92
N GLY A 218 6.13 10.60 3.31
CA GLY A 218 7.24 9.95 2.60
C GLY A 218 7.20 8.44 2.80
N ASN A 219 8.29 7.73 2.54
CA ASN A 219 8.35 6.25 2.63
C ASN A 219 7.29 5.55 1.73
N PHE A 220 7.19 5.95 0.47
CA PHE A 220 6.18 5.47 -0.48
C PHE A 220 6.51 4.13 -1.17
N GLY A 221 7.72 3.61 -0.99
CA GLY A 221 8.19 2.38 -1.62
C GLY A 221 7.34 1.18 -1.22
N ASN A 222 7.01 0.33 -2.21
CA ASN A 222 6.15 -0.85 -2.00
C ASN A 222 6.96 -2.15 -2.01
N LEU A 223 7.58 -2.51 -3.16
CA LEU A 223 8.63 -3.53 -3.18
C LEU A 223 9.98 -2.91 -2.88
N LEU A 224 10.45 -1.99 -3.74
CA LEU A 224 11.72 -1.33 -3.49
C LEU A 224 11.51 -0.05 -2.68
N PHE A 225 12.11 -0.01 -1.50
CA PHE A 225 12.32 1.23 -0.75
C PHE A 225 13.44 2.09 -1.35
N PHE A 226 14.24 1.51 -2.26
CA PHE A 226 15.26 2.25 -3.01
C PHE A 226 14.73 3.52 -3.68
N TRP A 227 13.48 3.53 -4.15
CA TRP A 227 12.90 4.72 -4.77
C TRP A 227 12.78 5.89 -3.79
N ASP A 228 12.48 5.63 -2.51
CA ASP A 228 12.49 6.67 -1.48
C ASP A 228 13.87 7.25 -1.25
N VAL A 229 14.90 6.39 -1.27
CA VAL A 229 16.29 6.83 -1.13
C VAL A 229 16.70 7.67 -2.34
N LEU A 230 16.36 7.22 -3.55
CA LEU A 230 16.70 7.89 -4.80
C LEU A 230 16.01 9.25 -4.95
N PHE A 231 14.72 9.34 -4.59
CA PHE A 231 13.89 10.54 -4.77
C PHE A 231 13.75 11.39 -3.50
N GLY A 232 14.53 11.11 -2.46
CA GLY A 232 14.64 11.94 -1.27
C GLY A 232 13.40 11.94 -0.37
N THR A 233 12.67 10.82 -0.30
CA THR A 233 11.50 10.64 0.58
C THR A 233 11.71 9.59 1.66
N ALA A 234 12.94 9.10 1.82
CA ALA A 234 13.28 8.08 2.81
C ALA A 234 13.47 8.67 4.22
N HIS A 235 12.77 8.10 5.19
CA HIS A 235 12.95 8.30 6.62
C HIS A 235 13.16 6.94 7.31
N ILE A 236 14.39 6.68 7.74
CA ILE A 236 14.82 5.38 8.28
C ILE A 236 15.25 5.56 9.73
N THR A 237 14.36 5.21 10.66
CA THR A 237 14.60 5.38 12.11
C THR A 237 14.96 4.08 12.82
N ARG A 238 14.62 2.93 12.21
CA ARG A 238 14.64 1.59 12.85
C ARG A 238 13.77 1.51 14.11
N GLN A 239 12.80 2.42 14.22
CA GLN A 239 11.81 2.50 15.29
C GLN A 239 10.42 2.33 14.69
N TYR A 240 9.42 2.16 15.56
CA TYR A 240 8.04 1.95 15.16
C TYR A 240 7.19 2.99 15.89
N PRO A 241 6.30 3.72 15.17
CA PRO A 241 5.40 4.66 15.81
C PRO A 241 4.50 3.93 16.78
N GLU A 242 4.12 4.62 17.86
CA GLU A 242 3.21 4.09 18.87
C GLU A 242 1.82 3.82 18.28
N GLU A 243 1.36 4.72 17.42
CA GLU A 243 0.06 4.64 16.76
C GLU A 243 0.18 4.79 15.24
N VAL A 244 -0.61 3.99 14.54
CA VAL A 244 -0.86 4.12 13.10
C VAL A 244 -2.34 4.40 12.87
N GLY A 245 -2.68 4.97 11.73
CA GLY A 245 -4.07 5.26 11.39
C GLY A 245 -4.27 6.71 10.96
N LEU A 246 -5.49 7.22 11.15
CA LEU A 246 -5.85 8.60 10.84
C LEU A 246 -6.44 9.29 12.07
N ARG A 247 -5.91 10.48 12.38
CA ARG A 247 -6.39 11.30 13.51
C ARG A 247 -7.86 11.65 13.36
N ASP A 248 -8.29 11.96 12.15
CA ASP A 248 -9.69 12.24 11.84
C ASP A 248 -10.59 11.06 12.27
N ASP A 249 -10.19 9.81 12.01
CA ASP A 249 -11.01 8.64 12.35
C ASP A 249 -11.10 8.41 13.87
N GLN A 250 -10.09 8.82 14.64
CA GLN A 250 -10.13 8.82 16.10
C GLN A 250 -11.07 9.91 16.64
N LEU A 251 -11.07 11.11 16.05
CA LEU A 251 -11.84 12.26 16.54
C LEU A 251 -13.32 12.21 16.15
N PHE A 252 -13.63 11.78 14.93
CA PHE A 252 -14.99 11.87 14.38
C PHE A 252 -15.58 10.51 13.97
N GLY A 253 -14.92 9.41 14.34
CA GLY A 253 -15.35 8.03 14.09
C GLY A 253 -15.06 7.54 12.67
N ALA A 254 -14.75 6.25 12.52
CA ALA A 254 -14.31 5.67 11.25
C ALA A 254 -15.33 5.83 10.10
N GLU A 255 -14.81 6.08 8.89
CA GLU A 255 -15.62 6.12 7.67
C GLU A 255 -16.25 4.76 7.33
N ARG A 256 -17.48 4.78 6.81
CA ARG A 256 -18.15 3.53 6.38
C ARG A 256 -17.42 2.93 5.18
N TRP A 257 -17.37 1.60 5.15
CA TRP A 257 -16.63 0.84 4.13
C TRP A 257 -17.02 1.23 2.70
N ASN A 258 -18.29 1.53 2.45
CA ASN A 258 -18.80 1.86 1.11
C ASN A 258 -18.29 3.22 0.61
N HIS A 259 -18.16 4.23 1.48
CA HIS A 259 -17.58 5.52 1.10
C HIS A 259 -16.09 5.34 0.76
N GLN A 260 -15.36 4.59 1.60
CA GLN A 260 -13.94 4.32 1.40
C GLN A 260 -13.67 3.54 0.10
N MET A 261 -14.56 2.60 -0.25
CA MET A 261 -14.42 1.76 -1.43
C MET A 261 -14.82 2.44 -2.74
N PHE A 262 -15.88 3.26 -2.72
CA PHE A 262 -16.53 3.75 -3.94
C PHE A 262 -16.54 5.27 -4.09
N TYR A 263 -15.91 6.05 -3.22
CA TYR A 263 -15.65 7.48 -3.51
C TYR A 263 -14.96 7.60 -4.89
N PRO A 264 -15.40 8.49 -5.80
CA PRO A 264 -16.35 9.60 -5.60
C PRO A 264 -17.84 9.27 -5.78
N LEU A 265 -18.21 8.04 -6.14
CA LEU A 265 -19.61 7.64 -6.34
C LEU A 265 -20.41 7.56 -5.03
N CYS A 266 -19.75 7.20 -3.93
CA CYS A 266 -20.35 7.17 -2.59
C CYS A 266 -19.64 8.21 -1.71
N GLN A 267 -20.27 9.36 -1.51
CA GLN A 267 -19.75 10.43 -0.65
C GLN A 267 -20.15 10.23 0.81
N SER A 268 -19.27 10.65 1.72
CA SER A 268 -19.52 10.64 3.16
C SER A 268 -20.38 11.82 3.60
N SER A 269 -21.26 11.57 4.58
CA SER A 269 -22.02 12.61 5.29
C SER A 269 -21.28 13.17 6.52
N ARG A 270 -20.06 12.71 6.78
CA ARG A 270 -19.28 13.11 7.94
C ARG A 270 -18.74 14.54 7.78
N GLU A 271 -18.74 15.30 8.88
CA GLU A 271 -18.37 16.71 8.92
C GLU A 271 -16.95 16.96 8.41
N TYR A 272 -15.95 16.30 9.01
CA TYR A 272 -14.56 16.31 8.54
C TYR A 272 -14.24 15.00 7.82
N SER A 273 -14.26 15.05 6.49
CA SER A 273 -14.01 13.88 5.63
C SER A 273 -13.41 14.29 4.31
N ALA A 274 -12.37 13.56 3.89
CA ALA A 274 -11.82 13.62 2.54
C ALA A 274 -12.77 12.98 1.49
N LEU A 275 -13.75 12.19 1.92
CA LEU A 275 -14.62 11.40 1.03
C LEU A 275 -15.87 12.17 0.60
N LYS A 276 -15.77 13.49 0.42
CA LYS A 276 -16.82 14.35 -0.13
C LYS A 276 -16.20 15.40 -1.02
N PHE A 277 -16.92 15.88 -2.03
CA PHE A 277 -16.41 16.94 -2.89
C PHE A 277 -16.17 18.22 -2.08
N GLY A 278 -14.98 18.82 -2.25
CA GLY A 278 -14.56 19.96 -1.43
C GLY A 278 -14.39 19.63 0.05
N GLY A 279 -14.26 18.35 0.41
CA GLY A 279 -14.11 17.90 1.79
C GLY A 279 -12.87 18.45 2.47
N GLN A 280 -13.01 18.80 3.74
CA GLN A 280 -11.89 19.20 4.59
C GLN A 280 -11.38 17.98 5.37
N ILE A 281 -10.06 17.89 5.47
CA ILE A 281 -9.34 16.90 6.28
C ILE A 281 -8.94 17.62 7.56
N TYR A 282 -9.02 16.95 8.70
CA TYR A 282 -8.53 17.55 9.93
C TYR A 282 -7.01 17.71 9.86
N SER A 283 -6.52 18.93 10.07
CA SER A 283 -5.10 19.24 10.23
C SER A 283 -4.83 19.79 11.62
N ASP A 284 -3.57 19.78 12.04
CA ASP A 284 -3.17 20.43 13.30
C ASP A 284 -3.51 21.94 13.30
N GLU A 285 -3.59 22.57 12.12
CA GLU A 285 -4.10 23.94 11.96
C GLU A 285 -5.61 24.03 12.23
N SER A 286 -6.39 23.05 11.77
CA SER A 286 -7.82 22.93 12.11
C SER A 286 -8.05 22.76 13.62
N ALA A 287 -7.11 22.12 14.33
CA ALA A 287 -7.16 21.99 15.78
C ALA A 287 -7.02 23.35 16.49
N VAL A 288 -6.16 24.23 15.95
CA VAL A 288 -5.98 25.60 16.46
C VAL A 288 -7.23 26.44 16.18
N GLU A 289 -7.80 26.37 14.97
CA GLU A 289 -9.04 27.07 14.62
C GLU A 289 -10.22 26.64 15.52
N MET A 290 -10.42 25.33 15.72
CA MET A 290 -11.45 24.82 16.64
C MET A 290 -11.24 25.28 18.09
N SER A 291 -9.99 25.40 18.55
CA SER A 291 -9.70 25.88 19.90
C SER A 291 -10.02 27.37 20.09
N LEU A 292 -9.88 28.16 19.02
CA LEU A 292 -10.21 29.59 19.01
C LEU A 292 -11.73 29.81 18.96
N ASP A 293 -12.45 29.04 18.14
CA ASP A 293 -13.91 29.11 18.05
C ASP A 293 -14.58 28.63 19.35
N GLY A 294 -14.09 27.54 19.97
CA GLY A 294 -14.59 27.07 21.26
C GLY A 294 -14.35 28.06 22.41
N ALA A 295 -13.23 28.80 22.37
CA ALA A 295 -12.97 29.87 23.34
C ALA A 295 -13.91 31.07 23.16
N ALA A 296 -14.24 31.43 21.90
CA ALA A 296 -15.15 32.52 21.59
C ALA A 296 -16.62 32.21 21.97
N ASP A 297 -17.04 30.95 21.87
CA ASP A 297 -18.39 30.52 22.25
C ASP A 297 -18.56 30.37 23.77
N SER A 298 -17.47 30.06 24.50
CA SER A 298 -17.46 30.05 25.98
C SER A 298 -17.45 31.45 26.63
N ALA A 299 -17.23 32.49 25.82
CA ALA A 299 -17.16 33.88 26.26
C ALA A 299 -18.46 34.69 25.97
N ARG A 300 -19.53 34.01 25.56
CA ARG A 300 -20.89 34.55 25.40
C ARG A 300 -21.85 33.96 26.42
#